data_AF-A0A3Q9EQA6-F1
#
_entry.id   AF-A0A3Q9EQA6-F1
#
_cell.length_a   1.000
_cell.length_b   1.000
_cell.length_c   1.000
_cell.angle_alpha   90.00
_cell.angle_beta   90.00
_cell.angle_gamma   90.00
#
_symmetry.space_group_name_H-M   'P 1'
#
loop_
_entity.id
_entity.type
_entity.pdbx_description
1 polymer ?
#
loop_
_entity_poly.entity_id
_entity_poly.type
_entity_poly.pdbx_seq_one_letter_code
_entity_poly.pdbx_strand_id
1 'polypeptide(L)'
;MTVNPLVPLIAHGEANRATLATLALEQSRVIPADRLAFLHLAQRASPDAPESAAFFTLLAEGEALAAERLGGFAAACGVSEGQAAAYEPLPGCQAYPAYVAWLALNAAPAEAVLALTVNFSTWGGYCATIAEGLRRHYGFTDEACAFFDFFAEPSPELDRKAAEALRAGRDAGQLDEERAHRYGRLLERYEAMFWETLREAT
;
A
#
# COMPACT_ATOMS: atom_id res chain seq x y z
N MET A 1 10.70 -14.93 -5.47
CA MET A 1 9.63 -14.33 -4.65
C MET A 1 9.65 -15.00 -3.30
N THR A 2 9.93 -14.26 -2.24
CA THR A 2 9.70 -14.70 -0.87
C THR A 2 8.20 -14.74 -0.65
N VAL A 3 7.67 -15.89 -0.21
CA VAL A 3 6.24 -16.04 0.09
C VAL A 3 5.89 -15.12 1.25
N ASN A 4 4.77 -14.41 1.18
CA ASN A 4 4.28 -13.56 2.26
C ASN A 4 4.10 -14.41 3.54
N PRO A 5 4.71 -14.03 4.67
CA PRO A 5 4.77 -14.89 5.85
C PRO A 5 3.50 -14.82 6.73
N LEU A 6 2.61 -13.84 6.51
CA LEU A 6 1.41 -13.62 7.32
C LEU A 6 0.10 -13.92 6.56
N VAL A 7 0.00 -13.52 5.29
CA VAL A 7 -1.23 -13.68 4.49
C VAL A 7 -1.75 -15.12 4.47
N PRO A 8 -0.91 -16.17 4.28
CA PRO A 8 -1.39 -17.55 4.37
C PRO A 8 -1.95 -17.90 5.74
N LEU A 9 -1.40 -17.38 6.84
CA LEU A 9 -1.91 -17.65 8.19
C LEU A 9 -3.31 -17.04 8.36
N ILE A 10 -3.54 -15.82 7.84
CA ILE A 10 -4.87 -15.21 7.84
C ILE A 10 -5.84 -16.04 7.00
N ALA A 11 -5.41 -16.48 5.82
CA ALA A 11 -6.22 -17.30 4.91
C ALA A 11 -6.70 -18.62 5.53
N HIS A 12 -5.87 -19.23 6.38
CA HIS A 12 -6.20 -20.49 7.07
C HIS A 12 -6.83 -20.29 8.45
N GLY A 13 -7.00 -19.05 8.93
CA GLY A 13 -7.53 -18.77 10.27
C GLY A 13 -6.54 -18.99 11.42
N GLU A 14 -5.25 -19.04 11.11
CA GLU A 14 -4.15 -19.34 12.04
C GLU A 14 -3.48 -18.08 12.59
N ALA A 15 -3.70 -16.92 11.98
CA ALA A 15 -3.18 -15.64 12.48
C ALA A 15 -3.91 -15.22 13.78
N ASN A 16 -3.16 -14.67 14.74
CA ASN A 16 -3.72 -14.16 15.98
C ASN A 16 -4.55 -12.88 15.71
N ARG A 17 -5.68 -12.72 16.40
CA ARG A 17 -6.47 -11.47 16.34
C ARG A 17 -5.67 -10.24 16.79
N ALA A 18 -4.71 -10.42 17.70
CA ALA A 18 -3.78 -9.36 18.07
C ALA A 18 -2.94 -8.90 16.86
N THR A 19 -2.49 -9.82 16.00
CA THR A 19 -1.79 -9.50 14.77
C THR A 19 -2.67 -8.70 13.80
N LEU A 20 -3.95 -9.08 13.68
CA LEU A 20 -4.92 -8.35 12.86
C LEU A 20 -5.18 -6.92 13.38
N ALA A 21 -5.23 -6.76 14.71
CA ALA A 21 -5.33 -5.45 15.35
C ALA A 21 -4.08 -4.60 15.08
N THR A 22 -2.88 -5.18 15.19
CA THR A 22 -1.63 -4.49 14.83
C THR A 22 -1.59 -4.11 13.35
N LEU A 23 -2.04 -4.99 12.45
CA LEU A 23 -2.17 -4.67 11.02
C LEU A 23 -3.07 -3.45 10.80
N ALA A 24 -4.23 -3.38 11.48
CA ALA A 24 -5.13 -2.22 11.38
C ALA A 24 -4.46 -0.93 11.88
N LEU A 25 -3.73 -1.02 12.99
CA LEU A 25 -3.02 0.11 13.60
C LEU A 25 -1.87 0.61 12.71
N GLU A 26 -1.09 -0.28 12.10
CA GLU A 26 -0.04 0.10 11.15
C GLU A 26 -0.61 0.75 9.89
N GLN A 27 -1.68 0.19 9.33
CA GLN A 27 -2.34 0.78 8.16
C GLN A 27 -2.88 2.20 8.45
N SER A 28 -3.27 2.49 9.70
CA SER A 28 -3.68 3.84 10.11
C SER A 28 -2.55 4.88 10.05
N ARG A 29 -1.29 4.43 9.96
CA ARG A 29 -0.10 5.26 9.78
C ARG A 29 0.39 5.26 8.34
N VAL A 30 0.36 4.10 7.67
CA VAL A 30 0.82 3.93 6.28
C VAL A 30 -0.02 4.78 5.32
N ILE A 31 -1.35 4.65 5.36
CA ILE A 31 -2.27 5.32 4.44
C ILE A 31 -2.06 6.85 4.38
N PRO A 32 -2.06 7.60 5.51
CA PRO A 32 -1.84 9.04 5.44
C PRO A 32 -0.41 9.40 4.98
N ALA A 33 0.60 8.58 5.28
CA ALA A 33 1.97 8.80 4.82
C ALA A 33 2.09 8.64 3.29
N ASP A 34 1.56 7.55 2.75
CA ASP A 34 1.55 7.27 1.32
C ASP A 34 0.73 8.32 0.56
N ARG A 35 -0.44 8.71 1.09
CA ARG A 35 -1.24 9.80 0.53
C ARG A 35 -0.44 11.09 0.39
N LEU A 36 0.29 11.50 1.43
CA LEU A 36 1.11 12.71 1.40
C LEU A 36 2.25 12.59 0.38
N ALA A 37 2.90 11.43 0.32
CA ALA A 37 3.95 11.17 -0.66
C ALA A 37 3.44 11.25 -2.10
N PHE A 38 2.26 10.68 -2.38
CA PHE A 38 1.63 10.74 -3.70
C PHE A 38 1.18 12.16 -4.06
N LEU A 39 0.61 12.93 -3.13
CA LEU A 39 0.29 14.34 -3.37
C LEU A 39 1.55 15.16 -3.69
N HIS A 40 2.65 14.91 -2.98
CA HIS A 40 3.91 15.59 -3.25
C HIS A 40 4.47 15.22 -4.63
N LEU A 41 4.43 13.94 -5.00
CA LEU A 41 4.82 13.47 -6.33
C LEU A 41 3.97 14.10 -7.43
N ALA A 42 2.65 14.17 -7.24
CA ALA A 42 1.75 14.81 -8.17
C ALA A 42 2.12 16.28 -8.39
N GLN A 43 2.28 17.03 -7.29
CA GLN A 43 2.67 18.44 -7.35
C GLN A 43 4.00 18.65 -8.08
N ARG A 44 5.00 17.82 -7.80
CA ARG A 44 6.33 17.91 -8.40
C ARG A 44 6.33 17.53 -9.88
N ALA A 45 5.47 16.60 -10.28
CA ALA A 45 5.33 16.16 -11.66
C ALA A 45 4.51 17.14 -12.53
N SER A 46 3.59 17.91 -11.94
CA SER A 46 2.65 18.78 -12.68
C SER A 46 3.26 19.69 -13.75
N PRO A 47 4.45 20.33 -13.57
CA PRO A 47 4.99 21.22 -14.59
C PRO A 47 5.48 20.51 -15.85
N ASP A 48 6.12 19.35 -15.69
CA ASP A 48 6.94 18.73 -16.76
C ASP A 48 6.51 17.30 -17.12
N ALA A 49 5.66 16.66 -16.30
CA ALA A 49 5.21 15.27 -16.47
C ALA A 49 3.73 15.10 -16.04
N PRO A 50 2.77 15.73 -16.76
CA PRO A 50 1.37 15.77 -16.36
C PRO A 50 0.71 14.37 -16.29
N GLU A 51 1.13 13.40 -17.10
CA GLU A 51 0.64 12.02 -17.04
C GLU A 51 1.07 11.34 -15.73
N SER A 52 2.32 11.56 -15.29
CA SER A 52 2.78 11.08 -13.98
C SER A 52 2.03 11.79 -12.85
N ALA A 53 1.79 13.09 -12.98
CA ALA A 53 1.00 13.83 -12.00
C ALA A 53 -0.41 13.26 -11.84
N ALA A 54 -1.09 12.98 -12.96
CA ALA A 54 -2.43 12.39 -12.97
C ALA A 54 -2.47 10.99 -12.35
N PHE A 55 -1.43 10.17 -12.56
CA PHE A 55 -1.29 8.87 -11.90
C PHE A 55 -1.18 9.01 -10.37
N PHE A 56 -0.31 9.91 -9.89
CA PHE A 56 -0.14 10.11 -8.44
C PHE A 56 -1.34 10.76 -7.77
N THR A 57 -2.06 11.65 -8.45
CA THR A 57 -3.34 12.19 -7.96
C THR A 57 -4.36 11.07 -7.75
N LEU A 58 -4.50 10.14 -8.71
CA LEU A 58 -5.40 9.01 -8.56
C LEU A 58 -5.03 8.13 -7.36
N LEU A 59 -3.73 7.86 -7.14
CA LEU A 59 -3.29 7.11 -5.97
C LEU A 59 -3.64 7.82 -4.66
N ALA A 60 -3.39 9.13 -4.58
CA ALA A 60 -3.71 9.93 -3.38
C ALA A 60 -5.22 9.97 -3.07
N GLU A 61 -6.07 9.96 -4.10
CA GLU A 61 -7.52 9.82 -3.96
C GLU A 61 -7.90 8.41 -3.47
N GLY A 62 -7.24 7.38 -3.99
CA GLY A 62 -7.38 6.00 -3.52
C GLY A 62 -7.05 5.86 -2.03
N GLU A 63 -5.95 6.44 -1.56
CA GLU A 63 -5.58 6.42 -0.14
C GLU A 63 -6.62 7.14 0.74
N ALA A 64 -7.24 8.22 0.25
CA ALA A 64 -8.31 8.90 0.98
C ALA A 64 -9.53 7.99 1.17
N LEU A 65 -9.94 7.28 0.12
CA LEU A 65 -11.04 6.33 0.17
C LEU A 65 -10.71 5.11 1.05
N ALA A 66 -9.46 4.64 1.02
CA ALA A 66 -8.99 3.55 1.86
C ALA A 66 -9.06 3.93 3.35
N ALA A 67 -8.66 5.17 3.70
CA ALA A 67 -8.73 5.69 5.07
C ALA A 67 -10.17 5.66 5.63
N GLU A 68 -11.17 6.00 4.82
CA GLU A 68 -12.58 5.96 5.21
C GLU A 68 -13.06 4.54 5.55
N ARG A 69 -12.50 3.52 4.88
CA ARG A 69 -12.89 2.11 5.04
C ARG A 69 -12.12 1.39 6.16
N LEU A 70 -10.94 1.88 6.53
CA LEU A 70 -10.08 1.23 7.54
C LEU A 70 -10.75 1.12 8.92
N GLY A 71 -11.62 2.08 9.28
CA GLY A 71 -12.30 2.10 10.57
C GLY A 71 -13.11 0.82 10.85
N GLY A 72 -13.77 0.26 9.84
CA GLY A 72 -14.54 -0.98 9.96
C GLY A 72 -13.66 -2.18 10.33
N PHE A 73 -12.50 -2.29 9.69
CA PHE A 73 -11.52 -3.34 9.99
C PHE A 73 -10.94 -3.19 11.41
N ALA A 74 -10.53 -1.97 11.78
CA ALA A 74 -10.00 -1.69 13.11
C ALA A 74 -11.01 -2.02 14.22
N ALA A 75 -12.27 -1.63 14.04
CA ALA A 75 -13.34 -1.92 14.99
C ALA A 75 -13.61 -3.44 15.13
N ALA A 76 -13.62 -4.19 14.02
CA ALA A 76 -13.78 -5.64 14.03
C ALA A 76 -12.61 -6.38 14.71
N CYS A 77 -11.41 -5.79 14.67
CA CYS A 77 -10.25 -6.25 15.44
C CYS A 77 -10.30 -5.87 16.93
N GLY A 78 -11.31 -5.11 17.37
CA GLY A 78 -11.44 -4.64 18.76
C GLY A 78 -10.52 -3.48 19.12
N VAL A 79 -10.00 -2.74 18.13
CA VAL A 79 -9.15 -1.57 18.37
C VAL A 79 -10.02 -0.41 18.86
N SER A 80 -9.79 0.04 20.08
CA SER A 80 -10.40 1.26 20.62
C SER A 80 -9.67 2.52 20.16
N GLU A 81 -10.36 3.67 20.19
CA GLU A 81 -9.75 4.98 19.92
C GLU A 81 -8.55 5.26 20.82
N GLY A 82 -8.63 4.88 22.10
CA GLY A 82 -7.54 5.04 23.06
C GLY A 82 -6.30 4.20 22.70
N GLN A 83 -6.51 2.95 22.23
CA GLN A 83 -5.42 2.11 21.73
C GLN A 83 -4.81 2.70 20.45
N ALA A 84 -5.63 3.18 19.52
CA ALA A 84 -5.14 3.80 18.29
C ALA A 84 -4.33 5.08 18.57
N ALA A 85 -4.77 5.90 19.52
CA ALA A 85 -4.07 7.12 19.90
C ALA A 85 -2.72 6.83 20.60
N ALA A 86 -2.67 5.81 21.45
CA ALA A 86 -1.47 5.42 22.19
C ALA A 86 -0.52 4.49 21.41
N TYR A 87 -0.90 4.09 20.20
CA TYR A 87 -0.14 3.12 19.41
C TYR A 87 1.19 3.69 18.93
N GLU A 88 2.28 3.02 19.31
CA GLU A 88 3.63 3.24 18.81
C GLU A 88 3.87 2.34 17.59
N PRO A 89 4.17 2.89 16.40
CA PRO A 89 4.39 2.11 15.19
C PRO A 89 5.63 1.23 15.28
N LEU A 90 5.59 0.05 14.67
CA LEU A 90 6.73 -0.85 14.62
C LEU A 90 7.72 -0.36 13.54
N PRO A 91 9.02 -0.21 13.86
CA PRO A 91 9.98 0.32 12.90
C PRO A 91 10.04 -0.43 11.57
N GLY A 92 9.89 -1.76 11.59
CA GLY A 92 9.90 -2.58 10.38
C GLY A 92 8.66 -2.39 9.50
N CYS A 93 7.52 -2.01 10.08
CA CYS A 93 6.32 -1.63 9.34
C CYS A 93 6.43 -0.22 8.74
N GLN A 94 7.26 0.64 9.32
CA GLN A 94 7.46 2.01 8.84
C GLN A 94 8.50 2.12 7.72
N ALA A 95 9.25 1.06 7.43
CA ALA A 95 10.28 1.06 6.38
C ALA A 95 9.70 1.30 4.98
N TYR A 96 8.55 0.69 4.67
CA TYR A 96 7.86 0.87 3.39
C TYR A 96 7.38 2.32 3.18
N PRO A 97 6.52 2.91 4.04
CA PRO A 97 6.06 4.28 3.84
C PRO A 97 7.19 5.31 3.90
N ALA A 98 8.24 5.06 4.70
CA ALA A 98 9.43 5.91 4.70
C ALA A 98 10.15 5.88 3.33
N TYR A 99 10.20 4.72 2.68
CA TYR A 99 10.79 4.61 1.34
C TYR A 99 9.91 5.22 0.25
N VAL A 100 8.58 5.10 0.34
CA VAL A 100 7.65 5.80 -0.55
C VAL A 100 7.84 7.32 -0.43
N ALA A 101 7.98 7.85 0.79
CA ALA A 101 8.31 9.26 1.01
C ALA A 101 9.69 9.62 0.43
N TRP A 102 10.69 8.74 0.54
CA TRP A 102 11.99 8.94 -0.08
C TRP A 102 11.89 9.02 -1.61
N LEU A 103 11.12 8.14 -2.25
CA LEU A 103 10.85 8.19 -3.70
C LEU A 103 10.18 9.51 -4.07
N ALA A 104 9.22 9.95 -3.26
CA ALA A 104 8.52 11.20 -3.49
C ALA A 104 9.44 12.42 -3.47
N LEU A 105 10.47 12.40 -2.64
CA LEU A 105 11.45 13.48 -2.54
C LEU A 105 12.55 13.38 -3.61
N ASN A 106 12.93 12.17 -4.05
CA ASN A 106 14.21 11.96 -4.76
C ASN A 106 14.09 11.35 -6.16
N ALA A 107 13.14 10.46 -6.41
CA ALA A 107 13.06 9.73 -7.69
C ALA A 107 12.56 10.63 -8.82
N ALA A 108 12.87 10.33 -10.09
CA ALA A 108 12.15 10.96 -11.19
C ALA A 108 10.68 10.46 -11.20
N PRO A 109 9.68 11.29 -11.56
CA PRO A 109 8.28 10.88 -11.54
C PRO A 109 8.00 9.57 -12.29
N ALA A 110 8.49 9.44 -13.53
CA ALA A 110 8.29 8.23 -14.33
C ALA A 110 8.97 6.98 -13.74
N GLU A 111 10.13 7.13 -13.10
CA GLU A 111 10.81 6.03 -12.39
C GLU A 111 9.98 5.57 -11.18
N ALA A 112 9.42 6.53 -10.42
CA ALA A 112 8.56 6.23 -9.28
C ALA A 112 7.24 5.55 -9.70
N VAL A 113 6.64 5.98 -10.82
CA VAL A 113 5.47 5.29 -11.42
C VAL A 113 5.82 3.82 -11.65
N LEU A 114 6.90 3.54 -12.37
CA LEU A 114 7.27 2.16 -12.70
C LEU A 114 7.53 1.32 -11.45
N ALA A 115 8.23 1.89 -10.46
CA ALA A 115 8.54 1.20 -9.21
C ALA A 115 7.27 0.82 -8.42
N LEU A 116 6.29 1.72 -8.33
CA LEU A 116 5.05 1.51 -7.59
C LEU A 116 4.08 0.59 -8.31
N THR A 117 3.92 0.71 -9.64
CA THR A 117 3.00 -0.14 -10.41
C THR A 117 3.33 -1.63 -10.28
N VAL A 118 4.62 -1.99 -10.26
CA VAL A 118 5.04 -3.38 -10.06
C VAL A 118 4.59 -3.91 -8.69
N ASN A 119 4.65 -3.06 -7.65
CA ASN A 119 4.29 -3.44 -6.28
C ASN A 119 2.78 -3.68 -6.10
N PHE A 120 1.93 -2.82 -6.69
CA PHE A 120 0.48 -2.86 -6.46
C PHE A 120 -0.21 -4.15 -6.93
N SER A 121 0.31 -4.77 -8.00
CA SER A 121 -0.25 -6.03 -8.52
C SER A 121 -0.23 -7.15 -7.47
N THR A 122 0.81 -7.19 -6.64
CA THR A 122 0.97 -8.17 -5.57
C THR A 122 0.06 -7.84 -4.37
N TRP A 123 0.00 -6.56 -3.99
CA TRP A 123 -0.83 -6.08 -2.88
C TRP A 123 -2.32 -6.41 -3.07
N GLY A 124 -2.88 -6.17 -4.26
CA GLY A 124 -4.30 -6.48 -4.52
C GLY A 124 -4.62 -7.97 -4.33
N GLY A 125 -3.72 -8.87 -4.73
CA GLY A 125 -3.85 -10.31 -4.50
C GLY A 125 -3.82 -10.70 -3.01
N TYR A 126 -2.96 -10.03 -2.22
CA TYR A 126 -2.93 -10.21 -0.76
C TYR A 126 -4.23 -9.72 -0.13
N CYS A 127 -4.74 -8.54 -0.52
CA CYS A 127 -5.99 -8.01 -0.01
C CYS A 127 -7.18 -8.94 -0.29
N ALA A 128 -7.28 -9.48 -1.51
CA ALA A 128 -8.31 -10.46 -1.85
C ALA A 128 -8.27 -11.69 -0.93
N THR A 129 -7.06 -12.23 -0.72
CA THR A 129 -6.84 -13.41 0.14
C THR A 129 -7.17 -13.12 1.61
N ILE A 130 -6.76 -11.95 2.12
CA ILE A 130 -7.07 -11.51 3.48
C ILE A 130 -8.58 -11.37 3.67
N ALA A 131 -9.26 -10.69 2.73
CA ALA A 131 -10.69 -10.45 2.82
C ALA A 131 -11.52 -11.74 2.84
N GLU A 132 -11.13 -12.75 2.06
CA GLU A 132 -11.74 -14.08 2.11
C GLU A 132 -11.49 -14.76 3.47
N GLY A 133 -10.24 -14.77 3.94
CA GLY A 133 -9.85 -15.38 5.20
C GLY A 133 -10.58 -14.76 6.41
N LEU A 134 -10.67 -13.43 6.46
CA LEU A 134 -11.37 -12.69 7.52
C LEU A 134 -12.84 -13.08 7.63
N ARG A 135 -13.56 -13.16 6.50
CA ARG A 135 -14.96 -13.61 6.48
C ARG A 135 -15.09 -15.05 6.93
N ARG A 136 -14.26 -15.93 6.37
CA ARG A 136 -14.40 -17.38 6.53
C ARG A 136 -14.03 -17.87 7.94
N HIS A 137 -12.96 -17.32 8.51
CA HIS A 137 -12.35 -17.85 9.74
C HIS A 137 -12.51 -16.93 10.96
N TYR A 138 -12.70 -15.63 10.76
CA TYR A 138 -12.77 -14.66 11.85
C TYR A 138 -14.18 -14.09 12.06
N GLY A 139 -15.13 -14.41 11.18
CA GLY A 139 -16.51 -13.95 11.26
C GLY A 139 -16.67 -12.45 10.99
N PHE A 140 -15.75 -11.86 10.22
CA PHE A 140 -15.80 -10.44 9.88
C PHE A 140 -16.92 -10.19 8.85
N THR A 141 -17.61 -9.06 8.98
CA THR A 141 -18.65 -8.63 8.04
C THR A 141 -18.04 -8.07 6.76
N ASP A 142 -18.87 -7.88 5.73
CA ASP A 142 -18.44 -7.19 4.50
C ASP A 142 -17.95 -5.77 4.77
N GLU A 143 -18.59 -5.05 5.69
CA GLU A 143 -18.16 -3.73 6.12
C GLU A 143 -16.74 -3.75 6.73
N ALA A 144 -16.44 -4.76 7.55
CA ALA A 144 -15.11 -4.92 8.14
C ALA A 144 -14.03 -5.34 7.11
N CYS A 145 -14.44 -5.93 5.99
CA CYS A 145 -13.54 -6.34 4.91
C CYS A 145 -13.39 -5.28 3.80
N ALA A 146 -14.23 -4.22 3.80
CA ALA A 146 -14.32 -3.23 2.74
C ALA A 146 -12.99 -2.52 2.42
N PHE A 147 -12.10 -2.38 3.42
CA PHE A 147 -10.74 -1.88 3.23
C PHE A 147 -9.92 -2.76 2.28
N PHE A 148 -9.94 -4.08 2.51
CA PHE A 148 -9.20 -5.03 1.67
C PHE A 148 -9.90 -5.23 0.32
N ASP A 149 -11.23 -5.30 0.30
CA ASP A 149 -11.98 -5.44 -0.95
C ASP A 149 -11.70 -4.26 -1.90
N PHE A 150 -11.52 -3.05 -1.37
CA PHE A 150 -11.16 -1.86 -2.16
C PHE A 150 -9.87 -2.06 -2.97
N PHE A 151 -8.81 -2.56 -2.32
CA PHE A 151 -7.53 -2.79 -2.98
C PHE A 151 -7.49 -4.08 -3.80
N ALA A 152 -8.38 -5.04 -3.51
CA ALA A 152 -8.52 -6.27 -4.27
C ALA A 152 -9.19 -6.05 -5.64
N GLU A 153 -9.99 -5.00 -5.78
CA GLU A 153 -10.69 -4.70 -7.02
C GLU A 153 -9.70 -4.18 -8.09
N PRO A 154 -9.67 -4.80 -9.30
CA PRO A 154 -8.85 -4.30 -10.39
C PRO A 154 -9.27 -2.88 -10.79
N SER A 155 -8.28 -2.02 -11.09
CA SER A 155 -8.52 -0.66 -11.57
C SER A 155 -7.98 -0.47 -12.99
N PRO A 156 -8.81 -0.67 -14.03
CA PRO A 156 -8.41 -0.40 -15.41
C PRO A 156 -7.97 1.05 -15.65
N GLU A 157 -8.51 1.99 -14.87
CA GLU A 157 -8.10 3.39 -14.94
C GLU A 157 -6.67 3.57 -14.42
N LEU A 158 -6.32 2.93 -13.29
CA LEU A 158 -4.96 2.97 -12.74
C LEU A 158 -3.96 2.39 -13.74
N ASP A 159 -4.26 1.24 -14.32
CA ASP A 159 -3.42 0.58 -15.33
C ASP A 159 -3.20 1.48 -16.56
N ARG A 160 -4.27 2.12 -17.03
CA ARG A 160 -4.21 3.06 -18.16
C ARG A 160 -3.32 4.27 -17.84
N LYS A 161 -3.52 4.91 -16.68
CA LYS A 161 -2.71 6.08 -16.27
C LYS A 161 -1.25 5.71 -16.06
N ALA A 162 -0.97 4.54 -15.49
CA ALA A 162 0.40 4.03 -15.36
C ALA A 162 1.05 3.88 -16.75
N ALA A 163 0.36 3.21 -17.69
CA ALA A 163 0.87 3.03 -19.05
C ALA A 163 1.10 4.35 -19.79
N GLU A 164 0.22 5.33 -19.60
CA GLU A 164 0.36 6.69 -20.15
C GLU A 164 1.58 7.42 -19.57
N ALA A 165 1.72 7.42 -18.25
CA ALA A 165 2.85 8.06 -17.58
C ALA A 165 4.19 7.43 -17.95
N LEU A 166 4.26 6.11 -18.04
CA LEU A 166 5.46 5.39 -18.45
C LEU A 166 5.83 5.65 -19.91
N ARG A 167 4.83 5.70 -20.81
CA ARG A 167 5.08 6.04 -22.22
C ARG A 167 5.59 7.47 -22.35
N ALA A 168 4.93 8.45 -21.71
CA ALA A 168 5.36 9.85 -21.73
C ALA A 168 6.79 10.01 -21.18
N GLY A 169 7.11 9.36 -20.05
CA GLY A 169 8.46 9.39 -19.47
C GLY A 169 9.52 8.76 -20.37
N ARG A 170 9.19 7.69 -21.11
CA ARG A 170 10.08 7.08 -22.12
C ARG A 170 10.32 8.01 -23.29
N ASP A 171 9.24 8.57 -23.85
CA ASP A 171 9.30 9.46 -25.02
C ASP A 171 10.08 10.75 -24.71
N ALA A 172 10.01 11.24 -23.47
CA ALA A 172 10.77 12.39 -22.99
C ALA A 172 12.23 12.06 -22.58
N GLY A 173 12.64 10.80 -22.60
CA GLY A 173 13.98 10.38 -22.14
C GLY A 173 14.20 10.53 -20.63
N GLN A 174 13.12 10.55 -19.85
CA GLN A 174 13.11 10.79 -18.40
C GLN A 174 12.92 9.50 -17.58
N LEU A 175 12.93 8.33 -18.22
CA LEU A 175 12.82 7.02 -17.57
C LEU A 175 14.13 6.24 -17.68
N ASP A 176 14.83 6.09 -16.55
CA ASP A 176 15.87 5.08 -16.36
C ASP A 176 15.24 3.81 -15.79
N GLU A 177 15.01 2.82 -16.66
CA GLU A 177 14.36 1.56 -16.28
C GLU A 177 15.17 0.76 -15.26
N GLU A 178 16.50 0.75 -15.37
CA GLU A 178 17.34 -0.01 -14.44
C GLU A 178 17.21 0.54 -13.02
N ARG A 179 17.21 1.88 -12.91
CA ARG A 179 17.02 2.58 -11.63
C ARG A 179 15.62 2.38 -11.09
N ALA A 180 14.60 2.52 -11.92
CA ALA A 180 13.22 2.27 -11.52
C ALA A 180 12.99 0.83 -11.02
N HIS A 181 13.57 -0.17 -11.70
CA HIS A 181 13.54 -1.56 -11.23
C HIS A 181 14.30 -1.76 -9.92
N ARG A 182 15.37 -0.99 -9.68
CA ARG A 182 16.09 -1.01 -8.39
C ARG A 182 15.21 -0.48 -7.26
N TYR A 183 14.45 0.58 -7.52
CA TYR A 183 13.46 1.10 -6.57
C TYR A 183 12.34 0.10 -6.29
N GLY A 184 11.78 -0.53 -7.34
CA GLY A 184 10.76 -1.56 -7.20
C GLY A 184 11.23 -2.76 -6.36
N ARG A 185 12.47 -3.22 -6.54
CA ARG A 185 13.05 -4.27 -5.69
C ARG A 185 13.20 -3.84 -4.23
N LEU A 186 13.51 -2.58 -3.95
CA LEU A 186 13.57 -2.09 -2.57
C LEU A 186 12.17 -2.02 -1.94
N LEU A 187 11.16 -1.55 -2.68
CA LEU A 187 9.76 -1.60 -2.24
C LEU A 187 9.34 -3.02 -1.87
N GLU A 188 9.59 -4.01 -2.74
CA GLU A 188 9.28 -5.43 -2.47
C GLU A 188 9.95 -5.92 -1.17
N ARG A 189 11.20 -5.52 -0.92
CA ARG A 189 11.92 -5.91 0.30
C ARG A 189 11.39 -5.23 1.55
N TYR A 190 11.00 -3.95 1.46
CA TYR A 190 10.39 -3.25 2.59
C TYR A 190 8.96 -3.71 2.86
N GLU A 191 8.20 -4.09 1.83
CA GLU A 191 6.91 -4.76 2.01
C GLU A 191 7.11 -6.12 2.69
N ALA A 192 8.09 -6.93 2.28
CA ALA A 192 8.39 -8.19 2.95
C ALA A 192 8.76 -7.98 4.44
N MET A 193 9.53 -6.93 4.73
CA MET A 193 9.87 -6.54 6.11
C MET A 193 8.63 -6.15 6.91
N PHE A 194 7.68 -5.42 6.32
CA PHE A 194 6.40 -5.09 6.95
C PHE A 194 5.66 -6.35 7.39
N TRP A 195 5.50 -7.33 6.49
CA TRP A 195 4.79 -8.56 6.78
C TRP A 195 5.49 -9.44 7.82
N GLU A 196 6.81 -9.52 7.77
CA GLU A 196 7.60 -10.25 8.77
C GLU A 196 7.49 -9.60 10.14
N THR A 197 7.58 -8.27 10.20
CA THR A 197 7.46 -7.50 11.45
C THR A 197 6.11 -7.73 12.12
N LEU A 198 5.02 -7.73 11.35
CA LEU A 198 3.69 -8.04 11.86
C LEU A 198 3.60 -9.46 12.42
N ARG A 199 4.19 -10.44 11.71
CA ARG A 199 4.20 -11.85 12.15
C ARG A 199 4.96 -12.03 13.47
N GLU A 200 6.05 -11.30 13.68
CA GLU A 200 6.89 -11.41 14.88
C GLU A 200 6.37 -10.63 16.09
N ALA A 201 5.52 -9.61 15.87
CA ALA A 201 5.07 -8.69 16.92
C ALA A 201 4.09 -9.28 17.94
N THR A 202 3.62 -10.51 17.74
CA THR A 202 2.57 -11.18 18.55
C THR A 202 2.77 -12.68 18.60
#